data_AF-A0ABC8T696-F1
#
_entry.id   AF-A0ABC8T696-F1
#
_cell.length_a   1.000
_cell.length_b   1.000
_cell.length_c   1.000
_cell.angle_alpha   90.00
_cell.angle_beta   90.00
_cell.angle_gamma   90.00
#
_symmetry.space_group_name_H-M   'P 1'
#
loop_
_entity.id
_entity.type
_entity.pdbx_description
1 polymer ?
#
loop_
_entity_poly.entity_id
_entity_poly.type
_entity_poly.pdbx_seq_one_letter_code
_entity_poly.pdbx_strand_id
1 'polypeptide(L)' 'MASTACFMIVSRNDIPIYEAEVGTAPKKEEAAHQHQFILHAALDIVQDLAWTTSAM' A
#
# COMPACT_ATOMS: atom_id res chain seq x y z
N MET A 1 -8.56 4.54 -20.29
CA MET A 1 -7.64 3.69 -19.49
C MET A 1 -8.26 3.54 -18.12
N ALA A 2 -8.62 2.32 -17.70
CA ALA A 2 -9.06 2.10 -16.32
C ALA A 2 -7.83 2.19 -15.41
N SER A 3 -7.90 3.02 -14.39
CA SER A 3 -6.84 3.13 -13.36
C SER A 3 -7.26 2.35 -12.14
N THR A 4 -6.27 1.71 -11.50
CA THR A 4 -6.43 1.03 -10.21
C THR A 4 -5.39 1.58 -9.25
N ALA A 5 -5.78 1.83 -8.02
CA ALA A 5 -4.91 2.16 -6.92
C ALA A 5 -5.18 1.19 -5.76
N CYS A 6 -4.12 0.73 -5.10
CA CYS A 6 -4.23 -0.02 -3.86
C CYS A 6 -4.06 0.94 -2.68
N PHE A 7 -5.00 0.91 -1.75
CA PHE A 7 -4.95 1.65 -0.50
C PHE A 7 -4.86 0.65 0.66
N MET A 8 -3.88 0.84 1.54
CA MET A 8 -3.65 -0.03 2.67
C MET A 8 -3.37 0.80 3.92
N ILE A 9 -3.98 0.41 5.04
CA ILE A 9 -3.64 0.96 6.35
C ILE A 9 -2.77 -0.08 7.07
N VAL A 10 -1.59 0.33 7.48
CA VAL A 10 -0.63 -0.50 8.21
C VAL A 10 -0.52 -0.01 9.64
N SER A 11 -0.57 -0.94 10.60
CA SER A 11 -0.37 -0.63 12.01
C SER A 11 1.09 -0.32 12.33
N ARG A 12 1.36 0.11 13.57
CA ARG A 12 2.73 0.34 14.07
C ARG A 12 3.60 -0.92 14.15
N ASN A 13 3.03 -2.11 13.96
CA ASN A 13 3.72 -3.39 14.03
C ASN A 13 3.92 -4.00 12.63
N ASP A 14 3.82 -3.20 11.57
CA ASP A 14 3.87 -3.63 10.17
C ASP A 14 2.78 -4.64 9.77
N ILE A 15 1.72 -4.73 10.58
CA ILE A 15 0.55 -5.58 10.31
C ILE A 15 -0.46 -4.76 9.48
N PRO A 16 -0.83 -5.19 8.26
CA PRO A 16 -1.90 -4.56 7.49
C PRO A 16 -3.24 -4.76 8.20
N ILE A 17 -3.94 -3.66 8.47
CA ILE A 17 -5.24 -3.68 9.18
C ILE A 17 -6.43 -3.37 8.27
N TYR A 18 -6.16 -2.85 7.08
CA TYR A 18 -7.17 -2.58 6.06
C TYR A 18 -6.55 -2.58 4.67
N GLU A 19 -7.29 -3.11 3.69
CA GLU A 19 -6.90 -3.10 2.29
C GLU A 19 -8.13 -2.79 1.42
N ALA A 20 -7.97 -1.90 0.46
CA ALA A 20 -8.99 -1.56 -0.53
C ALA A 20 -8.34 -1.27 -1.89
N GLU A 21 -8.94 -1.84 -2.94
CA GLU A 21 -8.63 -1.45 -4.30
C GLU A 21 -9.64 -0.39 -4.75
N VAL A 22 -9.12 0.73 -5.26
CA VAL A 22 -9.90 1.87 -5.77
C VAL A 22 -9.68 1.96 -7.26
N GLY A 23 -10.75 1.89 -8.05
CA GLY A 23 -10.64 1.98 -9.50
C GLY A 23 -11.77 1.30 -10.24
N THR A 24 -11.74 1.40 -11.57
CA THR A 24 -12.73 0.79 -12.45
C THR A 24 -12.24 -0.49 -13.13
N ALA A 25 -10.99 -0.91 -12.86
CA ALA A 25 -10.46 -2.14 -13.43
C ALA A 25 -11.02 -3.36 -12.68
N PRO A 26 -11.19 -4.50 -13.37
CA PRO A 26 -11.61 -5.74 -12.72
C PRO A 26 -10.56 -6.17 -11.69
N LYS A 27 -11.02 -6.56 -10.49
CA LYS A 27 -10.18 -7.12 -9.44
C LYS A 27 -9.49 -8.38 -9.96
N LYS A 28 -8.16 -8.42 -9.86
CA LYS A 28 -7.36 -9.60 -10.19
C LYS A 28 -6.67 -10.07 -8.93
N GLU A 29 -6.93 -11.30 -8.51
CA GLU A 29 -6.38 -11.88 -7.29
C GLU A 29 -4.84 -11.95 -7.30
N GLU A 30 -4.24 -12.19 -8.47
CA GLU A 30 -2.78 -12.13 -8.65
C GLU A 30 -2.21 -10.73 -8.40
N ALA A 31 -2.96 -9.68 -8.76
CA ALA A 31 -2.56 -8.30 -8.49
C ALA A 31 -2.61 -7.97 -7.00
N ALA A 32 -3.51 -8.59 -6.22
CA ALA A 32 -3.59 -8.38 -4.78
C ALA A 32 -2.32 -8.85 -4.05
N HIS A 33 -1.81 -10.05 -4.38
CA HIS A 33 -0.54 -10.53 -3.82
C HIS A 33 0.64 -9.64 -4.21
N GLN A 34 0.65 -9.16 -5.46
CA GLN A 34 1.67 -8.23 -5.92
C GLN A 34 1.60 -6.89 -5.18
N HIS A 35 0.39 -6.34 -4.96
CA HIS A 35 0.21 -5.10 -4.21
C HIS A 35 0.70 -5.23 -2.77
N GLN A 36 0.39 -6.34 -2.08
CA GLN A 36 0.86 -6.61 -0.72
C GLN A 36 2.39 -6.68 -0.64
N PHE A 37 3.02 -7.37 -1.58
CA PHE A 37 4.48 -7.45 -1.66
C PHE A 37 5.13 -6.07 -1.87
N ILE A 38 4.61 -5.30 -2.83
CA ILE A 38 5.12 -3.96 -3.14
C ILE A 38 4.94 -3.02 -1.95
N LEU A 39 3.75 -3.01 -1.33
CA LEU A 39 3.45 -2.14 -0.19
C LEU A 39 4.30 -2.48 1.03
N HIS A 40 4.53 -3.77 1.31
CA HIS A 40 5.43 -4.19 2.38
C HIS A 40 6.86 -3.70 2.14
N ALA A 41 7.41 -3.88 0.93
CA ALA A 41 8.74 -3.38 0.59
C ALA A 41 8.85 -1.84 0.62
N ALA A 42 7.74 -1.14 0.38
CA ALA A 42 7.70 0.32 0.47
C ALA A 42 7.73 0.84 1.92
N LEU A 43 7.36 0.02 2.92
CA LEU A 43 7.38 0.43 4.32
C LEU A 43 8.79 0.79 4.80
N ASP A 44 9.81 0.05 4.36
CA ASP A 44 11.21 0.34 4.69
C ASP A 44 11.60 1.77 4.28
N ILE A 45 11.21 2.17 3.06
CA ILE A 45 11.50 3.50 2.51
C ILE A 45 10.71 4.58 3.28
N VAL A 46 9.44 4.30 3.60
CA VAL A 46 8.60 5.23 4.37
C VAL A 46 9.16 5.43 5.77
N GLN A 47 9.65 4.37 6.43
CA GLN A 47 10.28 4.45 7.75
C GLN A 47 11.51 5.37 7.73
N ASP A 48 12.35 5.26 6.71
CA ASP A 48 13.53 6.14 6.55
C ASP A 48 13.14 7.61 6.30
N LEU A 49 12.13 7.84 5.46
CA LEU A 49 11.73 9.19 5.05
C LEU A 49 10.81 9.90 6.05
N ALA A 50 10.01 9.17 6.84
CA ALA A 50 9.00 9.73 7.75
C ALA A 50 9.60 10.72 8.76
N TRP A 51 10.85 10.51 9.17
CA TRP A 51 11.56 11.40 10.11
C TRP A 51 12.15 12.65 9.46
N THR A 52 12.16 12.73 8.12
CA THR A 52 12.75 13.84 7.36
C THR A 52 11.72 14.86 6.89
N THR A 53 10.43 14.53 6.97
CA THR A 53 9.33 15.36 6.50
C THR A 53 8.52 15.90 7.67
N SER A 54 8.14 17.18 7.63
CA SER A 54 7.19 17.76 8.59
C SER A 54 5.72 17.50 8.20
N ALA A 55 5.47 16.93 7.02
CA ALA A 55 4.18 16.37 6.68
C ALA A 55 4.07 14.99 7.35
N MET A 56 3.69 15.00 8.63
CA MET A 56 3.14 13.84 9.32
C MET A 56 1.70 14.13 9.72
#